data_AF-A0A7S4J9J7-F1
#
_entry.id   AF-A0A7S4J9J7-F1
#
_cell.length_a   1.000
_cell.length_b   1.000
_cell.length_c   1.000
_cell.angle_alpha   90.00
_cell.angle_beta   90.00
_cell.angle_gamma   90.00
#
_symmetry.space_group_name_H-M   'P 1'
#
loop_
_entity.id
_entity.type
_entity.pdbx_description
1 polymer ?
#
loop_
_entity_poly.entity_id
_entity_poly.type
_entity_poly.pdbx_seq_one_letter_code
_entity_poly.pdbx_strand_id
1 'polypeptide(L)'
;EEVDESQVAEVITMTGEKIVAGNFADLWIPTHFVQDAETDDLLSWLVLEHVHKKLKTELQVLVQLPADEDFDCIQAFLKELQYTKGRVQVFRDYESRNQAALRDVFKWKFPALKGPKKGEM
;
A
#
# COMPACT_ATOMS: atom_id res chain seq x y z
N GLU A 1 -27.37 -3.81 -11.47
CA GLU A 1 -27.84 -3.66 -10.09
C GLU A 1 -27.07 -2.52 -9.45
N GLU A 2 -27.80 -1.62 -8.80
CA GLU A 2 -27.21 -0.53 -8.02
C GLU A 2 -26.80 -1.14 -6.68
N VAL A 3 -25.52 -1.01 -6.33
CA VAL A 3 -25.00 -1.56 -5.08
C VAL A 3 -25.47 -0.66 -3.94
N ASP A 4 -26.25 -1.23 -3.03
CA ASP A 4 -26.68 -0.52 -1.82
C ASP A 4 -25.47 -0.36 -0.88
N GLU A 5 -25.21 0.87 -0.42
CA GLU A 5 -24.14 1.16 0.54
C GLU A 5 -24.25 0.30 1.81
N SER A 6 -25.46 -0.08 2.21
CA SER A 6 -25.70 -0.97 3.35
C SER A 6 -25.09 -2.35 3.14
N GLN A 7 -25.18 -2.88 1.91
CA GLN A 7 -24.60 -4.18 1.54
C GLN A 7 -23.07 -4.11 1.53
N VAL A 8 -22.49 -2.99 1.09
CA VAL A 8 -21.03 -2.78 1.14
C VAL A 8 -20.54 -2.77 2.58
N ALA A 9 -21.21 -2.02 3.46
CA ALA A 9 -20.84 -1.94 4.88
C ALA A 9 -20.93 -3.30 5.58
N GLU A 10 -21.94 -4.10 5.25
CA GLU A 10 -22.10 -5.46 5.77
C GLU A 10 -20.93 -6.37 5.33
N VAL A 11 -20.58 -6.36 4.04
CA VAL A 11 -19.46 -7.15 3.51
C VAL A 11 -18.13 -6.76 4.15
N ILE A 12 -17.87 -5.46 4.33
CA ILE A 12 -16.66 -4.97 5.02
C ILE A 12 -16.62 -5.49 6.46
N THR A 13 -17.74 -5.40 7.18
CA THR A 13 -17.84 -5.86 8.57
C THR A 13 -17.58 -7.36 8.67
N MET A 14 -18.27 -8.17 7.87
CA MET A 14 -18.08 -9.63 7.83
C MET A 14 -16.65 -10.02 7.46
N THR A 15 -16.03 -9.30 6.51
CA THR A 15 -14.64 -9.54 6.11
C THR A 15 -13.69 -9.23 7.26
N GLY A 16 -13.90 -8.12 7.97
CA GLY A 16 -13.15 -7.76 9.16
C GLY A 16 -13.23 -8.83 10.25
N GLU A 17 -14.43 -9.32 10.55
CA GLU A 17 -14.65 -10.40 11.53
C GLU A 17 -13.92 -11.68 11.16
N LYS A 18 -13.99 -12.10 9.89
CA LYS A 18 -13.26 -13.25 9.35
C LYS A 18 -11.74 -13.11 9.54
N ILE A 19 -11.18 -11.94 9.22
CA ILE A 19 -9.73 -11.68 9.36
C ILE A 19 -9.30 -11.73 10.84
N VAL A 20 -10.08 -11.14 11.74
CA VAL A 20 -9.82 -11.16 13.18
C VAL A 20 -9.84 -12.60 13.71
N ALA A 21 -10.87 -13.37 13.35
CA ALA A 21 -11.01 -14.78 13.71
C ALA A 21 -9.95 -15.69 13.06
N GLY A 22 -9.22 -15.21 12.05
CA GLY A 22 -8.29 -16.04 11.26
C GLY A 22 -9.01 -17.06 10.38
N ASN A 23 -10.29 -16.83 10.08
CA ASN A 23 -11.06 -17.66 9.18
C ASN A 23 -10.96 -17.10 7.75
N PHE A 24 -10.07 -17.68 6.96
CA PHE A 24 -9.88 -17.28 5.56
C PHE A 24 -10.60 -18.19 4.57
N ALA A 25 -11.46 -19.10 5.06
CA ALA A 25 -12.28 -19.91 4.20
C ALA A 25 -13.21 -19.02 3.34
N ASP A 26 -13.32 -19.39 2.08
CA ASP A 26 -14.14 -18.71 1.07
C ASP A 26 -13.74 -17.26 0.79
N LEU A 27 -12.53 -16.85 1.19
CA LEU A 27 -11.93 -15.58 0.78
C LEU A 27 -10.92 -15.80 -0.34
N TRP A 28 -10.96 -14.93 -1.33
CA TRP A 28 -9.87 -14.84 -2.30
C TRP A 28 -8.72 -14.03 -1.68
N ILE A 29 -7.57 -14.70 -1.49
CA ILE A 29 -6.37 -14.06 -0.93
C ILE A 29 -5.34 -13.90 -2.06
N PRO A 30 -5.03 -12.67 -2.51
CA PRO A 30 -4.07 -12.45 -3.57
C PRO A 30 -2.65 -12.74 -3.09
N THR A 31 -1.84 -13.41 -3.91
CA THR A 31 -0.41 -13.63 -3.62
C THR A 31 0.49 -12.51 -4.15
N HIS A 32 -0.06 -11.67 -5.02
CA HIS A 32 0.61 -10.53 -5.62
C HIS A 32 -0.27 -9.29 -5.46
N PHE A 33 0.31 -8.17 -5.05
CA PHE A 33 -0.37 -6.91 -4.87
C PHE A 33 0.39 -5.79 -5.59
N VAL A 34 -0.30 -5.04 -6.44
CA VAL A 34 0.26 -3.89 -7.16
C VAL A 34 -0.44 -2.65 -6.63
N GLN A 35 0.34 -1.64 -6.25
CA GLN A 35 -0.17 -0.47 -5.53
C GLN A 35 0.71 0.75 -5.78
N ASP A 36 0.20 1.95 -5.56
CA ASP A 36 0.87 3.21 -5.87
C ASP A 36 1.39 3.97 -4.64
N ALA A 37 1.29 3.36 -3.45
CA ALA A 37 1.74 3.85 -2.15
C ALA A 37 0.97 5.05 -1.59
N GLU A 38 -0.25 5.28 -2.07
CA GLU A 38 -1.24 6.06 -1.35
C GLU A 38 -1.69 5.40 -0.03
N THR A 39 -2.43 6.15 0.79
CA THR A 39 -2.70 5.74 2.19
C THR A 39 -3.57 4.49 2.29
N ASP A 40 -4.59 4.41 1.45
CA ASP A 40 -5.52 3.29 1.32
C ASP A 40 -4.83 2.02 0.78
N ASP A 41 -3.92 2.20 -0.18
CA ASP A 41 -3.05 1.15 -0.70
C ASP A 41 -2.11 0.57 0.37
N LEU A 42 -1.47 1.44 1.15
CA LEU A 42 -0.64 1.01 2.27
C LEU A 42 -1.45 0.30 3.37
N LEU A 43 -2.67 0.75 3.64
CA LEU A 43 -3.57 0.07 4.56
C LEU A 43 -3.94 -1.33 4.04
N SER A 44 -4.29 -1.43 2.77
CA SER A 44 -4.59 -2.71 2.10
C SER A 44 -3.41 -3.66 2.16
N TRP A 45 -2.20 -3.16 1.92
CA TRP A 45 -0.97 -3.95 2.07
C TRP A 45 -0.79 -4.47 3.50
N LEU A 46 -0.97 -3.63 4.52
CA LEU A 46 -0.87 -4.06 5.93
C LEU A 46 -1.87 -5.17 6.28
N VAL A 47 -3.11 -5.06 5.78
CA VAL A 47 -4.14 -6.09 5.96
C VAL A 47 -3.71 -7.40 5.30
N LEU A 48 -3.26 -7.35 4.03
CA LEU A 48 -2.81 -8.54 3.31
C LEU A 48 -1.59 -9.19 3.98
N GLU A 49 -0.59 -8.43 4.41
CA GLU A 49 0.56 -8.95 5.17
C GLU A 49 0.11 -9.65 6.46
N HIS A 50 -0.89 -9.10 7.16
CA HIS A 50 -1.44 -9.74 8.34
C HIS A 50 -2.08 -11.10 8.02
N VAL A 51 -2.85 -11.17 6.92
CA VAL A 51 -3.46 -12.41 6.44
C VAL A 51 -2.39 -13.45 6.07
N HIS A 52 -1.39 -13.06 5.26
CA HIS A 52 -0.29 -13.93 4.84
C HIS A 52 0.52 -14.45 6.03
N LYS A 53 0.77 -13.61 7.04
CA LYS A 53 1.43 -14.03 8.29
C LYS A 53 0.64 -15.11 9.03
N LYS A 54 -0.70 -15.00 9.10
CA LYS A 54 -1.55 -16.03 9.71
C LYS A 54 -1.58 -17.32 8.89
N LEU A 55 -1.57 -17.21 7.56
CA LEU A 55 -1.53 -18.35 6.63
C LEU A 55 -0.13 -18.98 6.47
N LYS A 56 0.92 -18.36 7.02
CA LYS A 56 2.33 -18.74 6.80
C LYS A 56 2.71 -18.80 5.32
N THR A 57 2.20 -17.83 4.55
CA THR A 57 2.53 -17.63 3.14
C THR A 57 3.14 -16.23 2.97
N GLU A 58 3.56 -15.89 1.75
CA GLU A 58 4.21 -14.62 1.45
C GLU A 58 3.40 -13.84 0.40
N LEU A 59 3.29 -12.53 0.63
CA LEU A 59 2.78 -11.58 -0.35
C LEU A 59 3.95 -11.00 -1.15
N GLN A 60 3.82 -10.99 -2.47
CA GLN A 60 4.70 -10.26 -3.39
C GLN A 60 4.07 -8.91 -3.71
N VAL A 61 4.86 -7.83 -3.63
CA VAL A 61 4.34 -6.48 -3.81
C VAL A 61 5.14 -5.72 -4.86
N LEU A 62 4.44 -5.11 -5.80
CA LEU A 62 5.00 -4.15 -6.75
C LEU A 62 4.46 -2.76 -6.40
N VAL A 63 5.35 -1.86 -6.01
CA VAL A 63 5.00 -0.48 -5.68
C VAL A 63 5.35 0.42 -6.86
N GLN A 64 4.37 1.13 -7.40
CA GLN A 64 4.60 2.20 -8.36
C GLN A 64 5.06 3.45 -7.62
N LEU A 65 6.16 4.04 -8.05
CA LEU A 65 6.61 5.35 -7.59
C LEU A 65 6.87 6.26 -8.79
N PRO A 66 6.72 7.59 -8.65
CA PRO A 66 7.18 8.54 -9.64
C PRO A 66 8.65 8.33 -10.00
N ALA A 67 9.00 8.62 -11.25
CA ALA A 67 10.37 8.54 -11.74
C ALA A 67 11.33 9.62 -11.16
N ASP A 68 10.79 10.59 -10.43
CA ASP A 68 11.56 11.66 -9.78
C ASP A 68 12.46 11.11 -8.65
N GLU A 69 13.73 11.55 -8.65
CA GLU A 69 14.78 11.14 -7.71
C GLU A 69 14.44 11.49 -6.25
N ASP A 70 13.57 12.49 -6.01
CA ASP A 70 13.06 12.82 -4.69
C ASP A 70 12.48 11.57 -3.96
N PHE A 71 11.91 10.63 -4.73
CA PHE A 71 11.28 9.42 -4.21
C PHE A 71 12.25 8.23 -4.10
N ASP A 72 13.56 8.40 -4.31
CA ASP A 72 14.57 7.35 -4.10
C ASP A 72 14.68 6.93 -2.65
N CYS A 73 14.50 7.86 -1.72
CA CYS A 73 14.48 7.56 -0.30
C CYS A 73 13.34 6.57 0.08
N ILE A 74 12.17 6.71 -0.54
CA ILE A 74 11.04 5.80 -0.35
C ILE A 74 11.37 4.42 -0.91
N GLN A 75 11.92 4.36 -2.14
CA GLN A 75 12.33 3.09 -2.74
C GLN A 75 13.35 2.34 -1.87
N ALA A 76 14.38 3.03 -1.39
CA ALA A 76 15.39 2.44 -0.51
C ALA A 76 14.74 1.89 0.76
N PHE A 77 13.89 2.71 1.41
CA PHE A 77 13.15 2.30 2.59
C PHE A 77 12.28 1.05 2.38
N LEU A 78 11.50 1.02 1.29
CA LEU A 78 10.61 -0.11 0.99
C LEU A 78 11.38 -1.42 0.75
N LYS A 79 12.59 -1.34 0.16
CA LYS A 79 13.47 -2.48 -0.09
C LYS A 79 14.25 -2.94 1.16
N GLU A 80 14.56 -2.01 2.06
CA GLU A 80 15.35 -2.27 3.27
C GLU A 80 14.49 -2.70 4.47
N LEU A 81 13.18 -2.50 4.42
CA LEU A 81 12.26 -2.99 5.44
C LEU A 81 12.49 -4.50 5.66
N GLN A 82 12.90 -4.85 6.88
CA GLN A 82 13.31 -6.21 7.23
C GLN A 82 12.22 -7.24 6.90
N TYR A 83 10.95 -6.87 7.08
CA TYR A 83 9.83 -7.74 6.84
C TYR A 83 9.53 -7.94 5.36
N THR A 84 9.96 -7.06 4.47
CA THR A 84 9.63 -7.08 3.03
C THR A 84 10.81 -7.47 2.14
N LYS A 85 11.97 -7.80 2.74
CA LYS A 85 13.21 -8.09 2.01
C LYS A 85 13.01 -9.19 0.97
N GLY A 86 13.22 -8.85 -0.30
CA GLY A 86 13.08 -9.76 -1.45
C GLY A 86 11.63 -9.97 -1.94
N ARG A 87 10.63 -9.36 -1.28
CA ARG A 87 9.21 -9.48 -1.63
C ARG A 87 8.62 -8.20 -2.24
N VAL A 88 9.35 -7.08 -2.14
CA VAL A 88 8.95 -5.79 -2.69
C VAL A 88 9.81 -5.42 -3.89
N GLN A 89 9.14 -5.11 -4.98
CA GLN A 89 9.70 -4.49 -6.17
C GLN A 89 9.16 -3.07 -6.31
N VAL A 90 9.93 -2.22 -6.96
CA VAL A 90 9.52 -0.83 -7.24
C VAL A 90 9.56 -0.63 -8.75
N PHE A 91 8.46 -0.13 -9.30
CA PHE A 91 8.32 0.30 -10.68
C PHE A 91 8.34 1.83 -10.73
N ARG A 92 9.24 2.40 -11.53
CA ARG A 92 9.34 3.85 -11.73
C ARG A 92 8.47 4.26 -12.91
N ASP A 93 7.43 5.03 -12.63
CA ASP A 93 6.48 5.50 -13.63
C ASP A 93 6.65 6.99 -13.91
N TYR A 94 6.92 7.31 -15.18
CA TYR A 94 7.09 8.68 -15.67
C TYR A 94 5.76 9.42 -15.83
N GLU A 95 4.65 8.69 -15.94
CA GLU A 95 3.31 9.26 -16.10
C GLU A 95 2.55 9.37 -14.78
N SER A 96 3.17 8.93 -13.67
CA SER A 96 2.56 8.99 -12.34
C SER A 96 2.20 10.42 -11.94
N ARG A 97 1.05 10.56 -11.27
CA ARG A 97 0.50 11.84 -10.79
C ARG A 97 0.27 11.86 -9.28
N ASN A 98 0.75 10.86 -8.56
CA ASN A 98 0.51 10.70 -7.12
C ASN A 98 1.64 11.28 -6.24
N GLN A 99 2.54 12.10 -6.80
CA GLN A 99 3.65 12.74 -6.09
C GLN A 99 3.18 13.47 -4.83
N ALA A 100 2.08 14.22 -4.93
CA ALA A 100 1.54 15.00 -3.81
C ALA A 100 1.06 14.08 -2.67
N ALA A 101 0.34 13.01 -3.02
CA ALA A 101 -0.12 12.02 -2.06
C ALA A 101 1.07 11.33 -1.36
N LEU A 102 2.07 10.87 -2.12
CA LEU A 102 3.28 10.27 -1.57
C LEU A 102 4.03 11.20 -0.61
N ARG A 103 4.17 12.48 -0.95
CA ARG A 103 4.79 13.46 -0.05
C ARG A 103 3.99 13.56 1.24
N ASP A 104 2.66 13.60 1.17
CA ASP A 104 1.82 13.67 2.35
C ASP A 104 1.87 12.40 3.22
N VAL A 105 1.90 11.22 2.61
CA VAL A 105 2.02 9.93 3.30
C VAL A 105 3.37 9.79 4.00
N PHE A 106 4.45 10.18 3.33
CA PHE A 106 5.81 9.89 3.79
C PHE A 106 6.53 11.07 4.46
N LYS A 107 5.95 12.29 4.49
CA LYS A 107 6.57 13.49 5.10
C LYS A 107 7.03 13.33 6.55
N TRP A 108 6.36 12.49 7.33
CA TRP A 108 6.72 12.24 8.72
C TRP A 108 8.04 11.46 8.84
N LYS A 109 8.33 10.60 7.85
CA LYS A 109 9.52 9.76 7.79
C LYS A 109 10.66 10.41 7.03
N PHE A 110 10.35 11.10 5.94
CA PHE A 110 11.29 11.83 5.10
C PHE A 110 10.91 13.32 5.06
N PRO A 111 11.32 14.12 6.04
CA PRO A 111 11.01 15.55 6.08
C PRO A 111 11.54 16.34 4.87
N ALA A 112 12.53 15.79 4.15
CA ALA A 112 13.06 16.35 2.91
C ALA A 112 12.07 16.26 1.73
N LEU A 113 11.06 15.38 1.79
CA LEU A 113 9.99 15.31 0.78
C LEU A 113 9.01 16.48 0.86
N LYS A 114 9.17 17.41 1.80
CA LYS A 114 8.39 18.65 1.84
C LYS A 114 8.56 19.34 0.49
N GLY A 115 7.47 19.39 -0.29
CA GLY A 115 7.46 20.06 -1.59
C GLY A 115 7.93 21.52 -1.49
N PRO A 116 8.22 22.17 -2.62
CA PRO A 116 8.63 23.58 -2.62
C PRO A 116 7.62 24.40 -1.81
N LYS A 117 8.10 25.38 -1.04
CA LYS A 117 7.21 26.30 -0.33
C LYS A 117 6.26 26.91 -1.36
N LYS A 118 4.96 26.92 -1.07
CA LYS A 118 3.98 27.70 -1.85
C LYS A 118 4.54 29.10 -2.07
N GLY A 119 4.95 29.43 -3.30
CA GLY A 119 5.59 30.70 -3.66
C GLY A 119 6.85 30.60 -4.52
N GLU A 120 7.39 29.41 -4.77
CA GLU A 120 8.49 29.20 -5.73
C GLU A 120 7.95 28.61 -7.04
N MET A 121 7.22 29.42 -7.81
CA MET A 121 6.97 29.26 -9.25
C MET A 121 6.95 30.64 -9.91
#